data_AF-A0A292QPC1-F1
#
_entry.id   AF-A0A292QPC1-F1
#
_cell.length_a   1.000
_cell.length_b   1.000
_cell.length_c   1.000
_cell.angle_alpha   90.00
_cell.angle_beta   90.00
_cell.angle_gamma   90.00
#
_symmetry.space_group_name_H-M   'P 1'
#
loop_
_entity.id
_entity.type
_entity.pdbx_description
1 polymer ?
#
loop_
_entity_poly.entity_id
_entity_poly.type
_entity_poly.pdbx_seq_one_letter_code
_entity_poly.pdbx_strand_id
1 'polypeptide(L)'
;MKKELTNEKSSQKVAKFLDKNGLHKKDFAEMIGVTLSYVYNLIDETIPFSTRSTTLERIATVMDISPEEFEEYKIPQEPLLQDETIELLKSMLHEKKMSVINFLKAFPRKKRIDIVDMLRGAYPIPIDFKELQMIGKILDLDNNDIYNIWEDRIKQVLETNGMDLNNNAALLNSMLECARKYINLE
;
A
#
# COMPACT_ATOMS: atom_id res chain seq x y z
N MET A 1 15.09 -16.32 14.43
CA MET A 1 15.20 -15.24 15.44
C MET A 1 14.02 -15.36 16.40
N LYS A 2 14.24 -15.38 17.71
CA LYS A 2 13.15 -15.30 18.69
C LYS A 2 12.57 -13.88 18.62
N LYS A 3 11.31 -13.72 18.22
CA LYS A 3 10.55 -12.47 18.39
C LYS A 3 10.57 -12.18 19.90
N GLU A 4 11.20 -11.09 20.33
CA GLU A 4 10.99 -10.59 21.69
C GLU A 4 9.48 -10.32 21.81
N LEU A 5 8.80 -11.09 22.66
CA LEU A 5 7.42 -10.84 23.04
C LEU A 5 7.41 -9.54 23.85
N THR A 6 7.32 -8.42 23.16
CA THR A 6 6.98 -7.16 23.80
C THR A 6 5.54 -7.30 24.29
N ASN A 7 5.35 -7.39 25.62
CA ASN A 7 4.06 -7.37 26.33
C ASN A 7 3.27 -6.04 26.17
N GLU A 8 3.53 -5.31 25.09
CA GLU A 8 2.91 -4.03 24.80
C GLU A 8 1.52 -4.24 24.21
N LYS A 9 0.51 -3.61 24.82
CA LYS A 9 -0.86 -3.63 24.29
C LYS A 9 -0.94 -2.91 22.95
N SER A 10 -1.81 -3.36 22.06
CA SER A 10 -2.07 -2.75 20.75
C SER A 10 -2.38 -1.24 20.83
N SER A 11 -3.12 -0.81 21.85
CA SER A 11 -3.42 0.61 22.09
C SER A 11 -2.17 1.44 22.42
N GLN A 12 -1.29 0.92 23.28
CA GLN A 12 0.00 1.55 23.61
C GLN A 12 0.90 1.64 22.38
N LYS A 13 0.93 0.57 21.56
CA LYS A 13 1.70 0.51 20.32
C LYS A 13 1.29 1.64 19.36
N VAL A 14 -0.01 1.81 19.12
CA VAL A 14 -0.52 2.89 18.27
C VAL A 14 -0.24 4.26 18.89
N ALA A 15 -0.47 4.43 20.20
CA ALA A 15 -0.21 5.71 20.88
C ALA A 15 1.26 6.15 20.74
N LYS A 16 2.21 5.25 21.06
CA LYS A 16 3.65 5.53 20.92
C LYS A 16 4.04 5.82 19.47
N PHE A 17 3.45 5.12 18.51
CA PHE A 17 3.69 5.39 17.09
C PHE A 17 3.24 6.81 16.70
N LEU A 18 2.05 7.23 17.13
CA LEU A 18 1.55 8.58 16.84
C LEU A 18 2.45 9.65 17.46
N ASP A 19 2.84 9.47 18.71
CA ASP A 19 3.68 10.43 19.44
C ASP A 19 5.09 10.51 18.84
N LYS A 20 5.73 9.35 18.59
CA LYS A 20 7.08 9.26 17.99
C LYS A 20 7.16 9.96 16.63
N ASN A 21 6.09 9.90 15.83
CA ASN A 21 6.04 10.49 14.49
C ASN A 21 5.41 11.89 14.47
N GLY A 22 5.00 12.44 15.61
CA GLY A 22 4.26 13.70 15.67
C GLY A 22 3.00 13.68 14.79
N LEU A 23 2.35 12.52 14.64
CA LEU A 23 1.25 12.33 13.71
C LEU A 23 -0.07 12.74 14.37
N HIS A 24 -0.74 13.74 13.80
CA HIS A 24 -2.02 14.20 14.32
C HIS A 24 -3.10 13.11 14.15
N LYS A 25 -3.86 12.86 15.22
CA LYS A 25 -4.90 11.80 15.28
C LYS A 25 -5.92 11.90 14.15
N LYS A 26 -6.26 13.13 13.72
CA LYS A 26 -7.14 13.37 12.56
C LYS A 26 -6.53 12.90 11.24
N ASP A 27 -5.24 13.18 11.00
CA ASP A 27 -4.59 12.73 9.77
C ASP A 27 -4.46 11.20 9.77
N PHE A 28 -4.16 10.60 10.92
CA PHE A 28 -4.14 9.15 11.09
C PHE A 28 -5.52 8.52 10.82
N ALA A 29 -6.59 9.11 11.36
CA ALA A 29 -7.97 8.67 11.13
C ALA A 29 -8.32 8.64 9.64
N GLU A 30 -7.92 9.68 8.90
CA GLU A 30 -8.11 9.76 7.44
C GLU A 30 -7.30 8.68 6.70
N MET A 31 -6.06 8.40 7.12
CA MET A 31 -5.22 7.35 6.50
C MET A 31 -5.82 5.95 6.67
N ILE A 32 -6.35 5.62 7.84
CA ILE A 32 -6.92 4.27 8.11
C ILE A 32 -8.42 4.18 7.81
N GLY A 33 -9.06 5.27 7.39
CA GLY A 33 -10.47 5.31 7.01
C GLY A 33 -11.46 5.16 8.16
N VAL A 34 -11.16 5.77 9.31
CA VAL A 34 -12.04 5.75 10.50
C VAL A 34 -12.33 7.15 11.01
N THR A 35 -13.24 7.27 11.97
CA THR A 35 -13.55 8.57 12.59
C THR A 35 -12.46 8.98 13.58
N LEU A 36 -12.30 10.28 13.82
CA LEU A 36 -11.38 10.79 14.84
C LEU A 36 -11.70 10.22 16.24
N SER A 37 -12.98 10.10 16.58
CA SER A 37 -13.43 9.48 17.85
C SER A 37 -12.95 8.04 17.97
N TYR A 38 -13.00 7.27 16.87
CA TYR A 38 -12.49 5.92 16.86
C TYR A 38 -10.97 5.85 17.13
N VAL A 39 -10.18 6.82 16.64
CA VAL A 39 -8.76 6.89 16.97
C VAL A 39 -8.50 7.14 18.46
N TYR A 40 -9.31 7.95 19.13
CA TYR A 40 -9.21 8.13 20.58
C TYR A 40 -9.50 6.82 21.33
N ASN A 41 -10.49 6.04 20.86
CA ASN A 41 -10.75 4.72 21.44
C ASN A 41 -9.61 3.73 21.21
N LEU A 42 -8.96 3.77 20.03
CA LEU A 42 -7.84 2.87 19.73
C LEU A 42 -6.64 3.08 20.65
N ILE A 43 -6.41 4.30 21.14
CA ILE A 43 -5.27 4.61 22.03
C ILE A 43 -5.64 4.59 23.51
N ASP A 44 -6.90 4.30 23.85
CA ASP A 44 -7.36 4.18 25.23
C ASP A 44 -7.24 2.72 25.70
N GLU A 45 -6.43 2.47 26.72
CA GLU A 45 -6.23 1.13 27.27
C GLU A 45 -7.44 0.56 28.01
N THR A 46 -8.41 1.40 28.35
CA THR A 46 -9.65 0.97 29.03
C THR A 46 -10.71 0.48 28.06
N ILE A 47 -10.54 0.73 26.76
CA ILE A 47 -11.46 0.33 25.70
C ILE A 47 -10.87 -0.88 24.95
N PRO A 48 -11.67 -1.93 24.67
CA PRO A 48 -11.21 -3.05 23.84
C PRO A 48 -10.73 -2.57 22.47
N PHE A 49 -9.56 -3.05 22.04
CA PHE A 49 -8.98 -2.70 20.75
C PHE A 49 -9.78 -3.32 19.58
N SER A 50 -9.51 -2.84 18.36
CA SER A 50 -10.22 -3.33 17.18
C SER A 50 -9.94 -4.81 16.92
N THR A 51 -10.99 -5.57 16.61
CA THR A 51 -10.89 -6.95 16.12
C THR A 51 -11.19 -7.08 14.62
N ARG A 52 -11.38 -5.94 13.93
CA ARG A 52 -11.67 -5.91 12.49
C ARG A 52 -10.36 -6.01 11.71
N SER A 53 -10.16 -7.10 10.97
CA SER A 53 -8.93 -7.35 10.19
C SER A 53 -8.57 -6.17 9.29
N THR A 54 -9.54 -5.62 8.54
CA THR A 54 -9.29 -4.47 7.65
C THR A 54 -8.78 -3.23 8.39
N THR A 55 -9.28 -2.95 9.58
CA THR A 55 -8.78 -1.85 10.42
C THR A 55 -7.37 -2.12 10.89
N LEU A 56 -7.10 -3.33 11.37
CA LEU A 56 -5.76 -3.74 11.85
C LEU A 56 -4.72 -3.72 10.74
N GLU A 57 -5.06 -4.23 9.55
CA GLU A 57 -4.19 -4.21 8.38
C GLU A 57 -3.88 -2.78 7.94
N ARG A 58 -4.87 -1.89 7.87
CA ARG A 58 -4.64 -0.48 7.52
C ARG A 58 -3.75 0.22 8.54
N ILE A 59 -3.97 -0.03 9.83
CA ILE A 59 -3.10 0.48 10.90
C ILE A 59 -1.68 -0.05 10.71
N ALA A 60 -1.52 -1.37 10.52
CA ALA A 60 -0.24 -2.04 10.31
C ALA A 60 0.51 -1.47 9.11
N THR A 61 -0.18 -1.25 7.99
CA THR A 61 0.40 -0.64 6.78
C THR A 61 0.87 0.79 7.03
N VAL A 62 0.07 1.64 7.68
CA VAL A 62 0.50 3.02 8.01
C VAL A 62 1.69 3.02 8.97
N MET A 63 1.75 2.04 9.87
CA MET A 63 2.83 1.86 10.83
C MET A 63 4.06 1.15 10.26
N ASP A 64 3.97 0.61 9.04
CA ASP A 64 4.99 -0.21 8.39
C ASP A 64 5.41 -1.42 9.23
N ILE A 65 4.42 -2.16 9.74
CA ILE A 65 4.59 -3.39 10.53
C ILE A 65 3.69 -4.52 10.01
N SER A 66 3.91 -5.76 10.47
CA SER A 66 3.02 -6.87 10.14
C SER A 66 1.70 -6.78 10.91
N PRO A 67 0.53 -7.07 10.29
CA PRO A 67 -0.75 -7.16 11.02
C PRO A 67 -0.72 -8.16 12.18
N GLU A 68 0.09 -9.22 12.08
CA GLU A 68 0.27 -10.24 13.13
C GLU A 68 0.93 -9.69 14.40
N GLU A 69 1.44 -8.47 14.36
CA GLU A 69 1.92 -7.79 15.55
C GLU A 69 0.79 -7.24 16.43
N PHE A 70 -0.46 -7.29 15.97
CA PHE A 70 -1.64 -7.03 16.79
C PHE A 70 -2.19 -8.36 17.30
N GLU A 71 -2.36 -8.48 18.63
CA GLU A 71 -2.89 -9.70 19.26
C GLU A 71 -4.33 -10.01 18.80
N GLU A 72 -5.07 -8.96 18.44
CA GLU A 72 -6.44 -9.05 17.96
C GLU A 72 -6.54 -9.52 16.49
N TYR A 73 -5.42 -9.54 15.76
CA TYR A 73 -5.42 -9.90 14.35
C TYR A 73 -5.63 -11.40 14.16
N LYS A 74 -6.61 -11.72 13.31
CA LYS A 74 -6.90 -13.09 12.89
C LYS A 74 -6.32 -13.32 11.52
N ILE A 75 -5.38 -14.25 11.43
CA ILE A 75 -4.76 -14.66 10.17
C ILE A 75 -5.87 -15.17 9.23
N PRO A 76 -5.98 -14.63 8.01
CA PRO A 76 -6.89 -15.13 7.00
C PRO A 76 -6.62 -16.62 6.70
N GLN A 77 -7.69 -17.40 6.57
CA GLN A 77 -7.57 -18.83 6.23
C GLN A 77 -7.30 -19.05 4.74
N GLU A 78 -7.69 -18.08 3.90
CA GLU A 78 -7.42 -18.11 2.47
C GLU A 78 -6.03 -17.50 2.17
N PRO A 79 -5.23 -18.13 1.28
CA PRO A 79 -3.96 -17.56 0.88
C PRO A 79 -4.18 -16.22 0.19
N LEU A 80 -3.45 -15.21 0.64
CA LEU A 80 -3.44 -13.91 -0.01
C LEU A 80 -2.70 -14.02 -1.34
N LEU A 81 -3.31 -13.54 -2.42
CA LEU A 81 -2.62 -13.33 -3.69
C LEU A 81 -1.55 -12.26 -3.47
N GLN A 82 -0.28 -12.64 -3.59
CA GLN A 82 0.82 -11.68 -3.59
C GLN A 82 0.89 -11.01 -4.96
N ASP A 83 0.78 -9.69 -4.97
CA ASP A 83 1.05 -8.87 -6.16
C ASP A 83 2.52 -8.45 -6.12
N GLU A 84 3.35 -9.07 -6.96
CA GLU A 84 4.80 -8.81 -7.06
C GLU A 84 5.10 -7.32 -7.30
N THR A 85 4.20 -6.61 -7.99
CA THR A 85 4.31 -5.18 -8.28
C THR A 85 4.18 -4.34 -7.01
N ILE A 86 3.34 -4.76 -6.06
CA ILE A 86 3.18 -4.08 -4.77
C ILE A 86 4.42 -4.29 -3.90
N GLU A 87 4.99 -5.49 -3.92
CA GLU A 87 6.24 -5.76 -3.19
C GLU A 87 7.42 -4.97 -3.76
N LEU A 88 7.50 -4.81 -5.08
CA LEU A 88 8.43 -3.88 -5.73
C LEU A 88 8.23 -2.43 -5.26
N LEU A 89 6.98 -1.96 -5.17
CA LEU A 89 6.69 -0.61 -4.69
C LEU A 89 7.16 -0.42 -3.23
N LYS A 90 6.93 -1.41 -2.36
CA LYS A 90 7.42 -1.41 -0.98
C LYS A 90 8.94 -1.42 -0.91
N SER A 91 9.61 -2.20 -1.76
CA SER A 91 11.08 -2.21 -1.79
C SER A 91 11.64 -0.85 -2.20
N MET A 92 11.03 -0.17 -3.18
CA MET A 92 11.42 1.19 -3.59
C MET A 92 11.26 2.21 -2.46
N LEU A 93 10.18 2.14 -1.67
CA LEU A 93 9.99 2.98 -0.48
C LEU A 93 11.12 2.78 0.53
N HIS A 94 11.46 1.51 0.79
CA HIS A 94 12.53 1.14 1.71
C HIS A 94 13.91 1.61 1.22
N GLU A 95 14.24 1.39 -0.06
CA GLU A 95 15.48 1.85 -0.69
C GLU A 95 15.65 3.37 -0.59
N LYS A 96 14.56 4.12 -0.80
CA LYS A 96 14.53 5.58 -0.67
C LYS A 96 14.45 6.06 0.77
N LYS A 97 14.42 5.15 1.76
CA LYS A 97 14.25 5.44 3.19
C LYS A 97 13.03 6.33 3.47
N MET A 98 11.98 6.17 2.66
CA MET A 98 10.75 6.92 2.79
C MET A 98 9.78 6.15 3.69
N SER A 99 9.37 6.74 4.80
CA SER A 99 8.33 6.13 5.63
C SER A 99 6.97 6.14 4.93
N VAL A 100 6.13 5.15 5.21
CA VAL A 100 4.76 5.10 4.68
C VAL A 100 3.98 6.38 5.02
N ILE A 101 4.16 6.96 6.21
CA ILE A 101 3.53 8.24 6.58
C ILE A 101 3.91 9.35 5.61
N ASN A 102 5.20 9.49 5.29
CA ASN A 102 5.68 10.56 4.41
C ASN A 102 5.20 10.34 2.97
N PHE A 103 5.21 9.10 2.52
CA PHE A 103 4.64 8.71 1.23
C PHE A 103 3.15 9.08 1.15
N LEU A 104 2.34 8.68 2.13
CA LEU A 104 0.91 9.00 2.18
C LEU A 104 0.65 10.51 2.26
N LYS A 105 1.49 11.26 2.98
CA LYS A 105 1.34 12.72 3.10
C LYS A 105 1.53 13.46 1.77
N ALA A 106 2.27 12.88 0.81
CA ALA A 106 2.42 13.44 -0.54
C ALA A 106 1.15 13.36 -1.38
N PHE A 107 0.17 12.52 -1.00
CA PHE A 107 -1.12 12.44 -1.67
C PHE A 107 -2.18 13.37 -1.04
N PRO A 108 -3.17 13.85 -1.83
CA PRO A 108 -4.36 14.49 -1.30
C PRO A 108 -5.06 13.59 -0.27
N ARG A 109 -5.56 14.19 0.81
CA ARG A 109 -6.19 13.48 1.94
C ARG A 109 -7.19 12.41 1.51
N LYS A 110 -8.06 12.74 0.55
CA LYS A 110 -9.10 11.85 0.02
C LYS A 110 -8.59 10.58 -0.67
N LYS A 111 -7.34 10.55 -1.15
CA LYS A 111 -6.73 9.39 -1.82
C LYS A 111 -5.91 8.51 -0.87
N ARG A 112 -5.59 8.98 0.34
CA ARG A 112 -4.63 8.28 1.22
C ARG A 112 -5.10 6.89 1.61
N ILE A 113 -6.38 6.74 1.90
CA ILE A 113 -6.98 5.44 2.22
C ILE A 113 -6.85 4.45 1.06
N ASP A 114 -7.06 4.91 -0.18
CA ASP A 114 -6.93 4.08 -1.37
C ASP A 114 -5.48 3.61 -1.56
N ILE A 115 -4.51 4.50 -1.29
CA ILE A 115 -3.08 4.15 -1.31
C ILE A 115 -2.73 3.17 -0.18
N VAL A 116 -3.31 3.31 1.01
CA VAL A 116 -3.14 2.32 2.09
C VAL A 116 -3.73 0.97 1.69
N ASP A 117 -4.93 0.96 1.11
CA ASP A 117 -5.58 -0.27 0.66
C ASP A 117 -4.80 -0.94 -0.48
N MET A 118 -4.16 -0.16 -1.35
CA MET A 118 -3.21 -0.67 -2.35
C MET A 118 -1.98 -1.27 -1.65
N LEU A 119 -1.30 -0.54 -0.77
CA LEU A 119 -0.08 -1.02 -0.11
C LEU A 119 -0.30 -2.29 0.73
N ARG A 120 -1.50 -2.47 1.31
CA ARG A 120 -1.84 -3.71 2.05
C ARG A 120 -2.22 -4.89 1.15
N GLY A 121 -2.27 -4.69 -0.17
CA GLY A 121 -2.62 -5.73 -1.15
C GLY A 121 -4.11 -5.97 -1.33
N ALA A 122 -4.97 -5.05 -0.88
CA ALA A 122 -6.42 -5.17 -1.10
C ALA A 122 -6.85 -4.66 -2.48
N TYR A 123 -6.06 -3.76 -3.06
CA TYR A 123 -6.18 -3.35 -4.45
C TYR A 123 -4.85 -3.52 -5.15
N PRO A 124 -4.86 -3.95 -6.43
CA PRO A 124 -3.64 -3.99 -7.22
C PRO A 124 -3.15 -2.57 -7.52
N ILE A 125 -1.92 -2.46 -8.01
CA ILE A 125 -1.41 -1.21 -8.57
C ILE A 125 -2.31 -0.76 -9.75
N PRO A 126 -2.63 0.55 -9.85
CA PRO A 126 -3.52 1.06 -10.88
C PRO A 126 -2.95 0.86 -12.29
N ILE A 127 -3.82 0.46 -13.20
CA ILE A 127 -3.54 0.40 -14.65
C ILE A 127 -3.70 1.79 -15.29
N ASP A 128 -4.42 2.72 -14.66
CA ASP A 128 -4.46 4.10 -15.14
C ASP A 128 -3.06 4.71 -15.04
N PHE A 129 -2.46 5.00 -16.19
CA PHE A 129 -1.09 5.49 -16.27
C PHE A 129 -0.89 6.83 -15.56
N LYS A 130 -1.90 7.71 -15.53
CA LYS A 130 -1.80 9.00 -14.84
C LYS A 130 -1.82 8.82 -13.33
N GLU A 131 -2.62 7.89 -12.82
CA GLU A 131 -2.60 7.54 -11.40
C GLU A 131 -1.27 6.90 -11.00
N LEU A 132 -0.75 5.98 -11.81
CA LEU A 132 0.56 5.38 -11.57
C LEU A 132 1.69 6.40 -11.67
N GLN A 133 1.62 7.33 -12.62
CA GLN A 133 2.60 8.40 -12.76
C GLN A 133 2.64 9.31 -11.54
N MET A 134 1.49 9.56 -10.88
CA MET A 134 1.45 10.30 -9.62
C MET A 134 2.24 9.59 -8.52
N ILE A 135 2.09 8.25 -8.42
CA ILE A 135 2.84 7.42 -7.47
C ILE A 135 4.34 7.46 -7.81
N GLY A 136 4.69 7.23 -9.08
CA GLY A 136 6.08 7.21 -9.55
C GLY A 136 6.80 8.54 -9.34
N LYS A 137 6.12 9.67 -9.58
CA LYS A 137 6.69 11.01 -9.33
C LYS A 137 7.02 11.25 -7.84
N ILE A 138 6.20 10.76 -6.92
CA ILE A 138 6.49 10.86 -5.47
C ILE A 138 7.72 10.01 -5.11
N LEU A 139 7.89 8.89 -5.83
CA LEU A 139 9.05 8.04 -5.73
C LEU A 139 10.22 8.50 -6.60
N ASP A 140 10.15 9.67 -7.25
CA ASP A 140 11.24 10.17 -8.11
C ASP A 140 11.67 9.14 -9.17
N LEU A 141 10.68 8.50 -9.81
CA LEU A 141 10.85 7.60 -10.94
C LEU A 141 10.71 8.38 -12.24
N ASP A 142 11.49 8.01 -13.25
CA ASP A 142 11.33 8.57 -14.59
C ASP A 142 10.14 7.92 -15.33
N ASN A 143 9.71 8.52 -16.44
CA ASN A 143 8.57 7.99 -17.19
C ASN A 143 8.83 6.59 -17.79
N ASN A 144 10.08 6.20 -18.04
CA ASN A 144 10.41 4.86 -18.53
C ASN A 144 10.24 3.83 -17.41
N ASP A 145 10.72 4.12 -16.21
CA ASP A 145 10.55 3.25 -15.05
C ASP A 145 9.06 3.04 -14.73
N ILE A 146 8.29 4.13 -14.75
CA ILE A 146 6.84 4.11 -14.55
C ILE A 146 6.15 3.27 -15.64
N TYR A 147 6.58 3.42 -16.89
CA TYR A 147 6.06 2.65 -18.00
C TYR A 147 6.39 1.16 -17.90
N ASN A 148 7.58 0.78 -17.44
CA ASN A 148 7.93 -0.63 -17.24
C ASN A 148 7.02 -1.27 -16.16
N ILE A 149 6.80 -0.59 -15.03
CA ILE A 149 5.87 -1.04 -13.99
C ILE A 149 4.45 -1.18 -14.55
N TRP A 150 4.01 -0.21 -15.35
CA TRP A 150 2.71 -0.24 -16.02
C TRP A 150 2.58 -1.41 -16.99
N GLU A 151 3.60 -1.64 -17.81
CA GLU A 151 3.66 -2.70 -18.81
C GLU A 151 3.59 -4.08 -18.14
N ASP A 152 4.36 -4.31 -17.09
CA ASP A 152 4.32 -5.56 -16.34
C ASP A 152 2.94 -5.79 -15.72
N ARG A 153 2.32 -4.73 -15.18
CA ARG A 153 0.96 -4.79 -14.65
C ARG A 153 -0.08 -5.12 -15.74
N ILE A 154 0.02 -4.53 -16.92
CA ILE A 154 -0.84 -4.84 -18.07
C ILE A 154 -0.67 -6.30 -18.48
N LYS A 155 0.57 -6.79 -18.61
CA LYS A 155 0.86 -8.18 -18.96
C LYS A 155 0.25 -9.15 -17.95
N GLN A 156 0.44 -8.89 -16.66
CA GLN A 156 -0.13 -9.72 -15.59
C GLN A 156 -1.66 -9.77 -15.67
N VAL A 157 -2.31 -8.64 -15.97
CA VAL A 157 -3.78 -8.58 -16.13
C VAL A 157 -4.21 -9.39 -17.35
N LEU A 158 -3.56 -9.22 -18.49
CA LEU A 158 -3.89 -9.97 -19.71
C LEU A 158 -3.70 -11.48 -19.51
N GLU A 159 -2.59 -11.89 -18.90
CA GLU A 159 -2.29 -13.30 -18.59
C GLU A 159 -3.30 -13.90 -17.63
N THR A 160 -3.61 -13.21 -16.52
CA THR A 160 -4.62 -13.64 -15.55
C THR A 160 -6.01 -13.78 -16.18
N ASN A 161 -6.28 -13.04 -17.26
CA ASN A 161 -7.54 -13.10 -18.01
C ASN A 161 -7.47 -14.01 -19.26
N GLY A 162 -6.45 -14.89 -19.34
CA GLY A 162 -6.39 -15.98 -20.32
C GLY A 162 -5.62 -15.67 -21.61
N MET A 163 -4.89 -14.54 -21.67
CA MET A 163 -3.99 -14.27 -22.78
C MET A 163 -2.68 -15.05 -22.62
N ASP A 164 -2.37 -15.92 -23.58
CA ASP A 164 -1.04 -16.52 -23.68
C ASP A 164 -0.06 -15.48 -24.21
N LEU A 165 0.78 -14.93 -23.34
CA LEU A 165 1.72 -13.87 -23.67
C LEU A 165 2.75 -14.30 -24.72
N ASN A 166 3.11 -15.58 -24.77
CA ASN A 166 4.11 -16.11 -25.70
C ASN A 166 3.52 -16.28 -27.10
N ASN A 167 2.35 -16.95 -27.19
CA ASN A 167 1.68 -17.17 -28.47
C ASN A 167 1.17 -15.85 -29.09
N ASN A 168 0.92 -14.83 -28.28
CA ASN A 168 0.48 -13.51 -28.72
C ASN A 168 1.58 -12.44 -28.65
N ALA A 169 2.85 -12.82 -28.54
CA ALA A 169 3.95 -11.88 -28.31
C ALA A 169 4.01 -10.76 -29.36
N ALA A 170 3.82 -11.07 -30.65
CA ALA A 170 3.85 -10.05 -31.70
C ALA A 170 2.73 -9.00 -31.57
N LEU A 171 1.51 -9.44 -31.22
CA LEU A 171 0.38 -8.55 -30.97
C LEU A 171 0.65 -7.67 -29.73
N LEU A 172 1.07 -8.29 -28.64
CA LEU A 172 1.33 -7.64 -27.37
C LEU A 172 2.46 -6.61 -27.48
N ASN A 173 3.59 -6.99 -28.08
CA ASN A 173 4.72 -6.09 -28.30
C ASN A 173 4.30 -4.90 -29.19
N SER A 174 3.51 -5.14 -30.23
CA SER A 174 3.01 -4.05 -31.08
C SER A 174 2.13 -3.06 -30.30
N MET A 175 1.27 -3.55 -29.42
CA MET A 175 0.42 -2.70 -28.56
C MET A 175 1.27 -1.88 -27.57
N LEU A 176 2.20 -2.54 -26.88
CA LEU A 176 3.03 -1.92 -25.85
C LEU A 176 4.04 -0.92 -26.45
N GLU A 177 4.74 -1.28 -27.53
CA GLU A 177 5.63 -0.34 -28.24
C GLU A 177 4.87 0.89 -28.77
N CYS A 178 3.61 0.71 -29.19
CA CYS A 178 2.77 1.83 -29.57
C CYS A 178 2.44 2.70 -28.35
N ALA A 179 1.95 2.10 -27.26
CA ALA A 179 1.61 2.81 -26.02
C ALA A 179 2.81 3.61 -25.47
N ARG A 180 4.02 3.04 -25.49
CA ARG A 180 5.26 3.67 -25.02
C ARG A 180 5.54 5.01 -25.71
N LYS A 181 5.12 5.20 -26.96
CA LYS A 181 5.33 6.46 -27.70
C LYS A 181 4.51 7.62 -27.14
N TYR A 182 3.47 7.34 -26.35
CA TYR A 182 2.53 8.35 -25.83
C TYR A 182 2.80 8.73 -24.37
N ILE A 183 3.78 8.13 -23.69
CA ILE A 183 4.03 8.41 -22.26
C ILE A 183 4.61 9.80 -21.98
N ASN A 184 5.17 10.46 -23.01
CA ASN A 184 5.78 11.79 -22.93
C ASN A 184 4.99 12.87 -23.69
N LEU A 185 3.81 12.53 -24.22
CA LEU A 185 2.95 13.49 -24.90
C LEU A 185 2.05 14.15 -23.84
N GLU A 186 2.47 15.31 -23.35
CA GLU A 186 1.64 16.20 -22.52
C GLU A 186 0.50 16.85 -23.33
#